data_AF-A0A4Q5Y9P8-F1
#
_entry.id   AF-A0A4Q5Y9P8-F1
#
_cell.length_a   1.000
_cell.length_b   1.000
_cell.length_c   1.000
_cell.angle_alpha   90.00
_cell.angle_beta   90.00
_cell.angle_gamma   90.00
#
_symmetry.space_group_name_H-M   'P 1'
#
loop_
_entity.id
_entity.type
_entity.pdbx_description
1 polymer ?
#
loop_
_entity_poly.entity_id
_entity_poly.type
_entity_poly.pdbx_seq_one_letter_code
_entity_poly.pdbx_strand_id
1 'polypeptide(L)'
;MMQNRGPIRSRMFNEGRFALPRLCSLKGYWKPLTANRKSKTMRALWKGSIGFGLVNIPVGLYSATEESNLTFVSLDKASKGRIRYKKVSEATGKEVKAGDIVKAYDLGGDFVTVSEEDFEKAIPTKKDHIEIVQFVDEKQIDALYYEKPYYL
;
A
#
# COMPACT_ATOMS: atom_id res chain seq x y z
N MET A 1 -51.26 -34.61 -34.82
CA MET A 1 -51.15 -35.90 -34.08
C MET A 1 -49.74 -35.98 -33.53
N MET A 2 -49.44 -35.54 -32.32
CA MET A 2 -49.78 -36.19 -31.04
C MET A 2 -49.36 -37.66 -31.05
N GLN A 3 -48.25 -37.99 -30.38
CA GLN A 3 -48.32 -38.86 -29.20
C GLN A 3 -47.00 -38.95 -28.43
N ASN A 4 -47.09 -38.42 -27.22
CA ASN A 4 -46.32 -38.71 -26.03
C ASN A 4 -46.71 -40.12 -25.55
N ARG A 5 -45.76 -41.01 -25.21
CA ARG A 5 -45.98 -42.17 -24.30
C ARG A 5 -44.64 -42.61 -23.68
N GLY A 6 -44.49 -42.40 -22.37
CA GLY A 6 -43.57 -43.20 -21.56
C GLY A 6 -44.11 -44.62 -21.36
N PRO A 7 -43.32 -45.53 -20.78
CA PRO A 7 -43.83 -46.19 -19.56
C PRO A 7 -42.79 -46.63 -18.49
N ILE A 8 -43.27 -46.62 -17.25
CA ILE A 8 -43.22 -47.69 -16.23
C ILE A 8 -41.96 -47.89 -15.34
N ARG A 9 -42.32 -48.04 -14.05
CA ARG A 9 -41.59 -48.24 -12.79
C ARG A 9 -40.97 -49.64 -12.58
N SER A 10 -40.14 -49.65 -11.52
CA SER A 10 -39.76 -50.74 -10.58
C SER A 10 -38.43 -51.44 -10.91
N ARG A 11 -37.53 -51.78 -9.98
CA ARG A 11 -37.63 -52.04 -8.54
C ARG A 11 -36.20 -52.12 -7.92
N MET A 12 -36.08 -51.80 -6.63
CA MET A 12 -35.21 -52.43 -5.61
C MET A 12 -33.67 -52.44 -5.72
N PHE A 13 -33.00 -51.69 -4.82
CA PHE A 13 -32.01 -52.19 -3.83
C PHE A 13 -31.61 -51.00 -2.92
N ASN A 14 -32.29 -50.75 -1.81
CA ASN A 14 -31.99 -51.15 -0.43
C ASN A 14 -30.54 -50.93 0.08
N GLU A 15 -30.50 -50.30 1.27
CA GLU A 15 -29.47 -50.27 2.31
C GLU A 15 -28.36 -49.21 2.26
N GLY A 16 -28.34 -48.37 3.29
CA GLY A 16 -27.27 -47.41 3.54
C GLY A 16 -27.66 -46.21 4.41
N ARG A 17 -28.40 -46.41 5.51
CA ARG A 17 -28.56 -45.37 6.55
C ARG A 17 -27.21 -45.16 7.23
N PHE A 18 -26.52 -44.08 6.89
CA PHE A 18 -25.50 -43.50 7.79
C PHE A 18 -26.12 -42.30 8.50
N ALA A 19 -26.38 -42.51 9.79
CA ALA A 19 -26.77 -41.49 10.72
C ALA A 19 -25.65 -40.43 10.84
N LEU A 20 -25.98 -39.18 10.50
CA LEU A 20 -25.15 -38.03 10.85
C LEU A 20 -25.40 -37.68 12.33
N PRO A 21 -24.39 -37.73 13.21
CA PRO A 21 -24.54 -37.20 14.55
C PRO A 21 -24.63 -35.68 14.50
N ARG A 22 -25.63 -35.14 15.20
CA ARG A 22 -25.68 -33.75 15.65
C ARG A 22 -24.40 -33.43 16.42
N LEU A 23 -23.58 -32.53 15.88
CA LEU A 23 -22.66 -31.76 16.72
C LEU A 23 -22.64 -30.29 16.30
N CYS A 24 -23.09 -29.48 17.25
CA CYS A 24 -22.72 -28.10 17.57
C CYS A 24 -22.64 -27.07 16.44
N SER A 25 -23.67 -26.21 16.45
CA SER A 25 -23.62 -24.81 16.05
C SER A 25 -22.43 -24.08 16.69
N LEU A 26 -21.35 -23.92 15.94
CA LEU A 26 -20.40 -22.83 16.10
C LEU A 26 -20.43 -21.99 14.82
N LYS A 27 -21.35 -21.02 14.78
CA LYS A 27 -21.25 -19.84 13.90
C LYS A 27 -20.07 -18.98 14.39
N GLY A 28 -18.86 -19.51 14.24
CA GLY A 28 -17.61 -18.78 14.40
C GLY A 28 -17.19 -18.27 13.04
N TYR A 29 -17.30 -16.95 12.86
CA TYR A 29 -16.86 -16.20 11.68
C TYR A 29 -15.48 -16.68 11.18
N TRP A 30 -15.45 -17.50 10.13
CA TRP A 30 -14.26 -17.63 9.30
C TRP A 30 -14.44 -16.69 8.10
N LYS A 31 -14.02 -15.42 8.28
CA LYS A 31 -13.82 -14.53 7.14
C LYS A 31 -12.60 -15.09 6.40
N PRO A 32 -12.74 -15.53 5.13
CA PRO A 32 -11.56 -15.84 4.34
C PRO A 32 -10.74 -14.55 4.25
N LEU A 33 -9.45 -14.63 4.59
CA LEU A 33 -8.50 -13.60 4.20
C LEU A 33 -8.51 -13.61 2.68
N THR A 34 -9.29 -12.72 2.06
CA THR A 34 -9.19 -12.44 0.64
C THR A 34 -7.79 -11.86 0.44
N ALA A 35 -6.87 -12.73 0.04
CA ALA A 35 -5.57 -12.32 -0.43
C ALA A 35 -5.82 -11.44 -1.66
N ASN A 36 -5.88 -10.13 -1.42
CA ASN A 36 -5.99 -9.13 -2.44
C ASN A 36 -4.69 -9.16 -3.24
N ARG A 37 -4.63 -10.04 -4.25
CA ARG A 37 -3.56 -10.07 -5.23
C ARG A 37 -3.69 -8.79 -6.05
N LYS A 38 -3.11 -7.70 -5.55
CA LYS A 38 -2.98 -6.45 -6.30
C LYS A 38 -2.21 -6.76 -7.58
N SER A 39 -2.87 -6.72 -8.73
CA SER A 39 -2.15 -6.67 -10.00
C SER A 39 -1.31 -5.40 -10.00
N LYS A 40 0.00 -5.53 -10.16
CA LYS A 40 0.91 -4.39 -10.19
C LYS A 40 0.75 -3.67 -11.52
N THR A 41 -0.20 -2.73 -11.60
CA THR A 41 -0.22 -1.75 -12.69
C THR A 41 0.93 -0.77 -12.44
N MET A 42 1.75 -0.51 -13.47
CA MET A 42 2.80 0.50 -13.35
C MET A 42 2.16 1.86 -13.13
N ARG A 43 2.42 2.45 -11.96
CA ARG A 43 1.93 3.78 -11.59
C ARG A 43 3.06 4.77 -11.82
N ALA A 44 2.78 5.83 -12.57
CA ALA A 44 3.69 6.95 -12.72
C ALA A 44 3.92 7.59 -11.33
N LEU A 45 5.19 7.85 -10.99
CA LEU A 45 5.58 8.57 -9.78
C LEU A 45 5.30 10.06 -9.92
N TRP A 46 5.54 10.59 -11.11
CA TRP A 46 5.33 11.99 -11.44
C TRP A 46 4.78 12.11 -12.85
N LYS A 47 3.96 13.12 -13.06
CA LYS A 47 3.45 13.52 -14.38
C LYS A 47 3.78 14.98 -14.54
N GLY A 48 4.31 15.32 -15.70
CA GLY A 48 4.65 16.69 -16.02
C GLY A 48 4.97 16.79 -17.48
N SER A 49 5.79 17.76 -17.84
CA SER A 49 6.14 17.97 -19.23
C SER A 49 7.61 18.29 -19.42
N ILE A 50 8.15 17.83 -20.54
CA ILE A 50 9.50 18.18 -20.98
C ILE A 50 9.41 19.35 -21.96
N GLY A 51 10.13 20.41 -21.63
CA GLY A 51 10.30 21.60 -22.45
C GLY A 51 11.66 21.63 -23.14
N PHE A 52 11.67 21.91 -24.44
CA PHE A 52 12.88 22.31 -25.16
C PHE A 52 12.56 23.57 -25.98
N GLY A 53 13.00 24.72 -25.47
CA GLY A 53 12.66 26.03 -26.04
C GLY A 53 11.15 26.30 -26.04
N LEU A 54 10.50 26.12 -27.20
CA LEU A 54 9.07 26.39 -27.41
C LEU A 54 8.20 25.13 -27.48
N VAL A 55 8.80 23.94 -27.48
CA VAL A 55 8.08 22.67 -27.57
C VAL A 55 7.82 22.14 -26.16
N ASN A 56 6.59 21.67 -25.91
CA ASN A 56 6.17 21.13 -24.63
C ASN A 56 5.54 19.74 -24.81
N ILE A 57 6.16 18.70 -24.26
CA ILE A 57 5.75 17.30 -24.43
C ILE A 57 5.30 16.73 -23.07
N PRO A 58 4.05 16.28 -22.92
CA PRO A 58 3.62 15.64 -21.68
C PRO A 58 4.25 14.26 -21.51
N VAL A 59 4.78 13.98 -20.31
CA VAL A 59 5.52 12.75 -19.99
C VAL A 59 5.13 12.21 -18.61
N GLY A 60 5.41 10.92 -18.37
CA GLY A 60 5.23 10.29 -17.07
C GLY A 60 6.53 9.65 -16.60
N LEU A 61 7.00 9.99 -15.40
CA LEU A 61 8.16 9.33 -14.80
C LEU A 61 7.76 8.04 -14.09
N TYR A 62 8.50 6.97 -14.36
CA TYR A 62 8.36 5.66 -13.75
C TYR A 62 9.67 5.26 -13.06
N SER A 63 9.58 4.65 -11.87
CA SER A 63 10.77 4.15 -11.17
C SER A 63 11.42 3.03 -11.97
N ALA A 64 12.72 3.13 -12.28
CA ALA A 64 13.44 2.03 -12.90
C ALA A 64 13.83 0.94 -11.90
N THR A 65 13.89 1.30 -10.61
CA THR A 65 14.18 0.38 -9.51
C THR A 65 12.92 0.04 -8.73
N GLU A 66 12.81 -1.21 -8.30
CA GLU A 66 11.75 -1.65 -7.39
C GLU A 66 12.35 -2.06 -6.06
N GLU A 67 11.96 -1.37 -4.98
CA GLU A 67 12.37 -1.76 -3.64
C GLU A 67 11.33 -2.71 -3.03
N SER A 68 11.74 -3.93 -2.70
CA SER A 68 10.88 -4.96 -2.13
C SER A 68 11.04 -5.01 -0.61
N ASN A 69 10.28 -4.16 0.09
CA ASN A 69 10.25 -4.19 1.55
C ASN A 69 9.24 -5.23 2.07
N LEU A 70 9.72 -6.18 2.86
CA LEU A 70 8.87 -7.13 3.59
C LEU A 70 8.25 -6.42 4.80
N THR A 71 6.92 -6.30 4.82
CA THR A 71 6.20 -5.71 5.97
C THR A 71 5.88 -6.80 6.97
N PHE A 72 6.41 -6.68 8.19
CA PHE A 72 6.08 -7.56 9.31
C PHE A 72 4.96 -6.97 10.17
N VAL A 73 4.09 -7.81 10.70
CA VAL A 73 3.06 -7.41 11.68
C VAL A 73 3.45 -8.00 13.04
N SER A 74 3.48 -7.15 14.07
CA SER A 74 3.72 -7.60 15.44
C SER A 74 2.53 -8.39 15.97
N LEU A 75 2.78 -9.64 16.34
CA LEU A 75 1.80 -10.53 16.96
C LEU A 75 2.27 -10.92 18.36
N ASP A 76 1.32 -11.10 19.26
CA ASP A 76 1.58 -11.69 20.57
C ASP A 76 1.95 -13.17 20.43
N LYS A 77 2.98 -13.62 21.16
CA LYS A 77 3.52 -14.97 21.06
C LYS A 77 2.55 -16.05 21.59
N ALA A 78 1.78 -15.71 22.62
CA ALA A 78 0.87 -16.66 23.27
C ALA A 78 -0.49 -16.71 22.56
N SER A 79 -1.12 -15.56 22.33
CA SER A 79 -2.46 -15.48 21.75
C SER A 79 -2.50 -15.39 20.23
N LYS A 80 -1.35 -15.10 19.57
CA LYS A 80 -1.27 -14.73 18.14
C LYS A 80 -2.13 -13.52 17.77
N GLY A 81 -2.54 -12.72 18.75
CA GLY A 81 -3.28 -11.48 18.54
C GLY A 81 -2.41 -10.36 17.98
N ARG A 82 -3.00 -9.45 17.20
CA ARG A 82 -2.28 -8.29 16.65
C ARG A 82 -2.04 -7.23 17.72
N ILE A 83 -0.78 -6.79 17.86
CA ILE A 83 -0.40 -5.75 18.81
C ILE A 83 -0.77 -4.36 18.25
N ARG A 84 -1.31 -3.49 19.11
CA ARG A 84 -1.60 -2.08 18.80
C ARG A 84 -0.75 -1.18 19.70
N TYR A 85 -0.19 -0.14 19.11
CA TYR A 85 0.59 0.87 19.82
C TYR A 85 -0.28 2.07 20.19
N LYS A 86 -0.03 2.64 21.37
CA LYS A 86 -0.64 3.89 21.84
C LYS A 86 0.47 4.85 22.22
N LYS A 87 0.30 6.13 21.88
CA LYS A 87 1.23 7.20 22.26
C LYS A 87 0.80 7.75 23.62
N VAL A 88 1.71 7.79 24.59
CA VAL A 88 1.44 8.20 25.97
C VAL A 88 2.41 9.32 26.34
N SER A 89 1.90 10.36 27.00
CA SER A 89 2.72 11.46 27.51
C SER A 89 3.50 11.00 28.75
N GLU A 90 4.81 11.24 28.78
CA GLU A 90 5.67 10.88 29.91
C GLU A 90 5.31 11.64 31.20
N ALA A 91 4.95 12.92 31.08
CA ALA A 91 4.64 13.76 32.24
C ALA A 91 3.31 13.42 32.92
N THR A 92 2.30 12.98 32.15
CA THR A 92 0.94 12.75 32.67
C THR A 92 0.50 11.30 32.64
N GLY A 93 1.22 10.42 31.95
CA GLY A 93 0.84 9.01 31.75
C GLY A 93 -0.45 8.82 30.95
N LYS A 94 -1.00 9.89 30.36
CA LYS A 94 -2.26 9.84 29.60
C LYS A 94 -2.00 9.59 28.11
N GLU A 95 -2.95 8.91 27.48
CA GLU A 95 -2.94 8.69 26.04
C GLU A 95 -3.14 10.02 25.30
N VAL A 96 -2.25 10.29 24.34
CA VAL A 96 -2.28 11.51 23.52
C VAL A 96 -2.76 11.18 22.13
N LYS A 97 -3.75 11.92 21.62
CA LYS A 97 -4.25 11.75 20.25
C LYS A 97 -3.23 12.32 19.27
N ALA A 98 -3.21 11.77 18.05
CA ALA A 98 -2.23 12.18 17.03
C ALA A 98 -2.28 13.69 16.68
N GLY A 99 -3.45 14.33 16.75
CA GLY A 99 -3.60 15.77 16.47
C GLY A 99 -3.07 16.69 17.57
N ASP A 100 -2.92 16.18 18.80
CA ASP A 100 -2.39 16.96 19.93
C ASP A 100 -0.86 16.83 20.06
N ILE A 101 -0.20 16.19 19.07
CA ILE A 101 1.25 15.94 19.07
C ILE A 101 1.92 16.97 18.17
N VAL A 102 2.67 17.87 18.78
CA VAL A 102 3.54 18.82 18.07
C VAL A 102 4.92 18.20 17.84
N LYS A 103 5.55 18.56 16.71
CA LYS A 103 6.94 18.23 16.44
C LYS A 103 7.82 19.34 17.01
N ALA A 104 8.87 18.97 17.75
CA ALA A 104 9.86 19.93 18.23
C ALA A 104 11.26 19.46 17.82
N TYR A 105 12.14 20.42 17.52
CA TYR A 105 13.56 20.19 17.27
C TYR A 105 14.36 20.55 18.52
N ASP A 106 15.30 19.69 18.89
CA ASP A 106 16.18 19.87 20.06
C ASP A 106 17.46 20.60 19.64
N LEU A 107 17.71 21.76 20.23
CA LEU A 107 18.92 22.57 20.05
C LEU A 107 19.90 22.41 21.22
N GLY A 108 20.06 21.19 21.73
CA GLY A 108 21.03 20.89 22.78
C GLY A 108 20.60 21.41 24.15
N GLY A 109 19.30 21.38 24.42
CA GLY A 109 18.72 21.81 25.70
C GLY A 109 17.43 22.62 25.54
N ASP A 110 17.27 23.34 24.42
CA ASP A 110 16.07 24.10 24.10
C ASP A 110 15.25 23.40 23.01
N PHE A 111 13.94 23.29 23.21
CA PHE A 111 13.01 22.70 22.25
C PHE A 111 12.28 23.79 21.47
N VAL A 112 12.46 23.80 20.15
CA VAL A 112 11.71 24.69 19.24
C VAL A 112 10.59 23.90 18.58
N THR A 113 9.34 24.27 18.84
CA THR A 113 8.17 23.65 18.19
C THR A 113 8.08 24.11 16.74
N VAL A 114 7.99 23.16 15.80
CA VAL A 114 7.82 23.43 14.38
C VAL A 114 6.38 23.10 13.99
N SER A 115 5.64 24.10 13.51
CA SER A 115 4.25 23.93 13.09
C SER A 115 4.16 23.32 11.70
N GLU A 116 2.98 22.81 11.32
CA GLU A 116 2.75 22.29 9.97
C GLU A 116 2.92 23.36 8.88
N GLU A 117 2.56 24.61 9.18
CA GLU A 117 2.76 25.76 8.28
C GLU A 117 4.24 26.04 7.98
N ASP A 118 5.11 25.82 8.97
CA ASP A 118 6.56 26.00 8.78
C ASP A 118 7.13 24.92 7.86
N PHE A 119 6.59 23.69 7.93
CA PHE A 119 6.93 22.65 6.97
C PHE A 119 6.45 23.00 5.56
N GLU A 120 5.23 23.53 5.41
CA GLU A 120 4.72 23.94 4.10
C GLU A 120 5.56 25.05 3.46
N LYS A 121 5.98 26.04 4.24
CA LYS A 121 6.88 27.12 3.77
C LYS A 121 8.27 26.61 3.41
N ALA A 122 8.75 25.56 4.09
CA ALA A 122 10.07 24.98 3.84
C ALA A 122 10.11 24.05 2.62
N ILE A 123 8.96 23.59 2.11
CA ILE A 123 8.92 22.71 0.94
C ILE A 123 9.32 23.52 -0.32
N PRO A 124 10.35 23.10 -1.07
CA PRO A 124 10.71 23.78 -2.31
C PRO A 124 9.57 23.70 -3.33
N THR A 125 9.38 24.76 -4.12
CA THR A 125 8.35 24.83 -5.16
C THR A 125 8.42 23.62 -6.09
N LYS A 126 7.37 22.78 -6.09
CA LYS A 126 7.26 21.63 -6.99
C LYS A 126 7.20 22.14 -8.44
N LYS A 127 8.20 21.77 -9.24
CA LYS A 127 8.21 22.06 -10.68
C LYS A 127 7.68 20.84 -11.42
N ASP A 128 6.55 21.01 -12.10
CA ASP A 128 5.95 19.98 -12.97
C ASP A 128 6.51 20.05 -14.41
N HIS A 129 7.60 20.79 -14.63
CA HIS A 129 8.29 20.89 -15.91
C HIS A 129 9.77 20.55 -15.76
N ILE A 130 10.30 19.78 -16.72
CA ILE A 130 11.72 19.49 -16.88
C ILE A 130 12.18 20.23 -18.13
N GLU A 131 13.16 21.12 -17.99
CA GLU A 131 13.75 21.86 -19.10
C GLU A 131 15.05 21.19 -19.55
N ILE A 132 15.15 20.90 -20.85
CA ILE A 132 16.40 20.38 -21.43
C ILE A 132 17.33 21.55 -21.71
N VAL A 133 18.44 21.62 -20.96
CA VAL A 133 19.46 22.67 -21.12
C VAL A 133 20.40 22.36 -22.28
N GLN A 134 20.90 21.12 -22.36
CA GLN A 134 21.87 20.70 -23.38
C GLN A 134 21.88 19.18 -23.56
N PHE A 135 22.39 18.72 -24.69
CA PHE A 135 22.68 17.31 -24.96
C PHE A 135 24.19 17.11 -24.88
N VAL A 136 24.62 16.11 -24.11
CA VAL A 136 26.02 15.77 -23.88
C VAL A 136 26.26 14.29 -24.18
N ASP A 137 27.50 13.92 -24.47
CA ASP A 137 27.89 12.51 -24.58
C ASP A 137 27.90 11.89 -23.17
N GLU A 138 27.47 10.64 -23.06
CA GLU A 138 27.45 9.87 -21.80
C GLU A 138 28.80 9.89 -21.08
N LYS A 139 29.92 9.83 -21.83
CA LYS A 139 31.27 9.82 -21.26
C LYS A 139 31.68 11.13 -20.59
N GLN A 140 30.90 12.20 -20.77
CA GLN A 140 31.15 13.50 -20.14
C GLN A 140 30.54 13.60 -18.74
N ILE A 141 29.65 12.67 -18.37
CA ILE A 141 29.01 12.64 -17.05
C ILE A 141 29.69 11.55 -16.21
N ASP A 142 30.28 11.93 -15.08
CA ASP A 142 30.82 10.97 -14.11
C ASP A 142 29.68 10.16 -13.49
N ALA A 143 29.89 8.85 -13.32
CA ALA A 143 28.95 7.94 -12.69
C ALA A 143 28.56 8.37 -11.26
N LEU A 144 29.43 9.13 -10.57
CA LEU A 144 29.15 9.69 -9.26
C LEU A 144 27.92 10.63 -9.23
N TYR A 145 27.55 11.22 -10.37
CA TYR A 145 26.39 12.11 -10.46
C TYR A 145 25.05 11.36 -10.64
N TYR A 146 25.05 10.04 -10.85
CA TYR A 146 23.82 9.25 -10.96
C TYR A 146 23.35 8.75 -9.59
N GLU A 147 22.19 9.23 -9.13
CA GLU A 147 21.61 8.80 -7.85
C GLU A 147 20.48 7.75 -8.04
N LYS A 148 19.39 8.11 -8.72
CA LYS A 148 18.24 7.24 -8.94
C LYS A 148 17.82 7.24 -10.41
N PRO A 149 17.85 6.08 -11.08
CA PRO A 149 17.41 5.99 -12.47
C PRO A 149 15.88 5.95 -12.56
N TYR A 150 15.34 6.67 -13.55
CA TYR A 150 13.92 6.70 -13.88
C TYR A 150 13.71 6.44 -15.37
N TYR A 151 12.60 5.80 -15.71
CA TYR A 151 12.09 5.73 -17.07
C TYR A 151 11.14 6.90 -17.31
N LEU A 152 11.20 7.45 -18.52
CA LEU A 152 10.46 8.64 -18.92
C LEU A 152 9.73 8.39 -20.25
#